data_AF-A0A351TES8-F1
#
_entry.id   AF-A0A351TES8-F1
#
_cell.length_a   1.000
_cell.length_b   1.000
_cell.length_c   1.000
_cell.angle_alpha   90.00
_cell.angle_beta   90.00
_cell.angle_gamma   90.00
#
_symmetry.space_group_name_H-M   'P 1'
#
loop_
_entity.id
_entity.type
_entity.pdbx_description
1 polymer ?
#
loop_
_entity_poly.entity_id
_entity_poly.type
_entity_poly.pdbx_seq_one_letter_code
_entity_poly.pdbx_strand_id
1 'polypeptide(L)'
;MALQQPVLIGRPEKRIMESERKDDKDMEHYIVYWPQDVVNALKKAKDEGPIKVVYGSIHSRMPSIASVREGDIIYPVSLIKNQFYVMARLPVEHKEQAFDYCLRELGTQHSALIPDGIAMECRNAGGGIYYWTGNCESYHDRESVPKGMRIISLSEQVEKPHQAHQEPFNCCSKHAAWGTGGSSICPRPLPAELVPGLRFGPKGKERPLTFRRDGTVLPSSLTSTGA
;
A
#
# COMPACT_ATOMS: atom_id res chain seq x y z
N MET A 1 12.98 -78.23 -11.29
CA MET A 1 13.38 -76.85 -11.64
C MET A 1 12.17 -76.15 -12.28
N ALA A 2 11.98 -74.87 -11.98
CA ALA A 2 10.87 -73.97 -12.37
C ALA A 2 9.55 -74.22 -11.61
N LEU A 3 9.30 -73.53 -10.49
CA LEU A 3 8.88 -72.13 -10.30
C LEU A 3 7.38 -71.91 -10.51
N GLN A 4 6.73 -71.76 -9.36
CA GLN A 4 5.40 -71.29 -9.06
C GLN A 4 5.26 -69.79 -9.36
N GLN A 5 4.13 -69.33 -9.90
CA GLN A 5 3.49 -68.07 -9.48
C GLN A 5 1.95 -68.10 -9.67
N PRO A 6 1.18 -67.57 -8.69
CA PRO A 6 -0.27 -67.52 -8.69
C PRO A 6 -0.88 -66.23 -9.26
N VAL A 7 -2.19 -66.32 -9.51
CA VAL A 7 -3.13 -65.31 -10.03
C VAL A 7 -3.20 -64.06 -9.13
N LEU A 8 -3.02 -62.88 -9.72
CA LEU A 8 -3.20 -61.58 -9.07
C LEU A 8 -4.65 -61.09 -9.16
N ILE A 9 -5.24 -60.86 -7.98
CA ILE A 9 -6.54 -60.25 -7.73
C ILE A 9 -6.43 -58.72 -7.92
N GLY A 10 -7.44 -58.13 -8.56
CA GLY A 10 -7.50 -56.72 -8.95
C GLY A 10 -7.38 -55.72 -7.79
N ARG A 11 -6.67 -54.62 -8.04
CA ARG A 11 -6.65 -53.41 -7.20
C ARG A 11 -7.72 -52.43 -7.69
N PRO A 12 -8.42 -51.71 -6.79
CA PRO A 12 -9.36 -50.68 -7.21
C PRO A 12 -8.62 -49.45 -7.74
N GLU A 13 -9.24 -48.84 -8.74
CA GLU A 13 -8.81 -47.63 -9.44
C GLU A 13 -8.50 -46.50 -8.44
N LYS A 14 -7.26 -46.01 -8.48
CA LYS A 14 -6.90 -44.72 -7.90
C LYS A 14 -7.61 -43.64 -8.70
N ARG A 15 -8.76 -43.18 -8.20
CA ARG A 15 -9.37 -41.94 -8.64
C ARG A 15 -8.38 -40.82 -8.34
N ILE A 16 -7.75 -40.32 -9.38
CA ILE A 16 -6.89 -39.13 -9.38
C ILE A 16 -7.78 -37.96 -8.92
N MET A 17 -7.65 -37.58 -7.65
CA MET A 17 -8.00 -36.26 -7.16
C MET A 17 -6.71 -35.47 -7.00
N GLU A 18 -6.06 -35.17 -8.12
CA GLU A 18 -5.14 -34.03 -8.21
C GLU A 18 -5.99 -32.80 -8.57
N SER A 19 -6.78 -32.34 -7.60
CA SER A 19 -7.28 -30.96 -7.63
C SER A 19 -6.21 -30.08 -6.99
N GLU A 20 -5.29 -29.64 -7.82
CA GLU A 20 -4.59 -28.34 -7.78
C GLU A 20 -4.53 -27.65 -6.40
N ARG A 21 -3.61 -28.08 -5.54
CA ARG A 21 -3.00 -27.19 -4.55
C ARG A 21 -1.95 -26.34 -5.28
N LYS A 22 -2.39 -25.23 -5.85
CA LYS A 22 -1.51 -24.14 -6.29
C LYS A 22 -1.75 -22.97 -5.33
N ASP A 23 -0.65 -22.39 -4.87
CA ASP A 23 -0.56 -21.21 -3.99
C ASP A 23 -0.60 -21.44 -2.47
N ASP A 24 0.28 -22.31 -1.97
CA ASP A 24 0.88 -22.06 -0.64
C ASP A 24 2.05 -21.10 -0.86
N LYS A 25 1.74 -19.82 -1.09
CA LYS A 25 2.74 -18.75 -0.99
C LYS A 25 2.78 -18.33 0.47
N ASP A 26 3.95 -18.45 1.09
CA ASP A 26 4.19 -17.97 2.45
C ASP A 26 3.69 -16.52 2.57
N MET A 27 2.71 -16.31 3.45
CA MET A 27 2.21 -14.99 3.82
C MET A 27 3.36 -14.17 4.40
N GLU A 28 3.65 -13.01 3.81
CA GLU A 28 4.70 -12.13 4.32
C GLU A 28 4.11 -11.00 5.18
N HIS A 29 4.91 -10.57 6.15
CA HIS A 29 4.55 -9.51 7.08
C HIS A 29 5.46 -8.30 6.85
N TYR A 30 4.85 -7.16 6.59
CA TYR A 30 5.54 -5.90 6.30
C TYR A 30 5.28 -4.89 7.40
N ILE A 31 6.29 -4.09 7.72
CA ILE A 31 6.11 -2.88 8.52
C ILE A 31 6.23 -1.66 7.62
N VAL A 32 5.41 -0.65 7.89
CA VAL A 32 5.50 0.63 7.18
C VAL A 32 5.53 1.77 8.17
N TYR A 33 6.45 2.71 7.98
CA TYR A 33 6.56 3.84 8.90
C TYR A 33 5.50 4.90 8.60
N TRP A 34 4.71 5.26 9.60
CA TRP A 34 3.81 6.42 9.61
C TRP A 34 4.45 7.54 10.44
N PRO A 35 4.80 8.68 9.82
CA PRO A 35 5.35 9.79 10.57
C PRO A 35 4.31 10.47 11.48
N GLN A 36 4.81 11.19 12.48
CA GLN A 36 3.99 11.74 13.57
C GLN A 36 2.92 12.74 13.09
N ASP A 37 3.19 13.47 12.00
CA ASP A 37 2.24 14.36 11.34
C ASP A 37 1.00 13.61 10.83
N VAL A 38 1.20 12.45 10.19
CA VAL A 38 0.13 11.55 9.75
C VAL A 38 -0.69 11.07 10.95
N VAL A 39 -0.04 10.55 11.98
CA VAL A 39 -0.73 10.06 13.18
C VAL A 39 -1.51 11.18 13.88
N ASN A 40 -0.98 12.40 13.91
CA ASN A 40 -1.68 13.54 14.48
C ASN A 40 -2.88 13.97 13.64
N ALA A 41 -2.78 13.91 12.31
CA ALA A 41 -3.90 14.19 11.41
C ALA A 41 -5.07 13.22 11.65
N LEU A 42 -4.78 11.91 11.76
CA LEU A 42 -5.80 10.89 12.05
C LEU A 42 -6.47 11.12 13.41
N LYS A 43 -5.69 11.46 14.45
CA LYS A 43 -6.24 11.81 15.77
C LYS A 43 -7.13 13.05 15.71
N LYS A 44 -6.73 14.08 14.97
CA LYS A 44 -7.53 15.30 14.78
C LYS A 44 -8.84 15.01 14.07
N ALA A 45 -8.81 14.10 13.09
CA ALA A 45 -9.99 13.63 12.36
C ALA A 45 -10.86 12.65 13.15
N LYS A 46 -10.43 12.21 14.34
CA LYS A 46 -11.06 11.13 15.13
C LYS A 46 -11.26 9.84 14.31
N ASP A 47 -10.30 9.55 13.44
CA ASP A 47 -10.32 8.35 12.61
C ASP A 47 -9.70 7.17 13.37
N GLU A 48 -10.56 6.27 13.83
CA GLU A 48 -10.19 5.05 14.55
C GLU A 48 -10.23 3.81 13.64
N GLY A 49 -10.40 4.00 12.33
CA GLY A 49 -10.48 2.92 11.35
C GLY A 49 -11.86 2.26 11.24
N PRO A 50 -11.93 0.95 10.88
CA PRO A 50 -10.80 0.06 10.60
C PRO A 50 -9.91 0.57 9.46
N ILE A 51 -8.61 0.26 9.52
CA ILE A 51 -7.71 0.62 8.42
C ILE A 51 -8.14 -0.10 7.13
N LYS A 52 -8.25 0.63 6.02
CA LYS A 52 -8.62 0.06 4.73
C LYS A 52 -7.50 0.03 3.71
N VAL A 53 -6.59 0.99 3.78
CA VAL A 53 -5.55 1.17 2.76
C VAL A 53 -4.23 1.64 3.35
N VAL A 54 -3.14 1.19 2.73
CA VAL A 54 -1.80 1.73 2.90
C VAL A 54 -1.26 2.08 1.52
N TYR A 55 -0.82 3.33 1.37
CA TYR A 55 -0.19 3.79 0.15
C TYR A 55 1.33 3.55 0.19
N GLY A 56 1.93 3.38 -1.00
CA GLY A 56 3.38 3.39 -1.20
C GLY A 56 3.80 4.29 -2.36
N SER A 57 5.00 4.86 -2.28
CA SER A 57 5.59 5.74 -3.31
C SER A 57 7.07 5.44 -3.52
N ILE A 58 7.63 6.13 -4.51
CA ILE A 58 9.06 6.23 -4.84
C ILE A 58 9.83 7.13 -3.86
N HIS A 59 9.15 7.96 -3.08
CA HIS A 59 9.81 8.88 -2.14
C HIS A 59 10.23 8.22 -0.83
N SER A 60 11.31 8.73 -0.25
CA SER A 60 11.93 8.22 0.97
C SER A 60 11.03 8.23 2.21
N ARG A 61 10.02 9.11 2.22
CA ARG A 61 9.01 9.22 3.28
C ARG A 61 7.91 8.17 3.20
N MET A 62 7.86 7.37 2.12
CA MET A 62 6.89 6.31 1.97
C MET A 62 7.52 4.93 2.02
N PRO A 63 6.80 3.93 2.57
CA PRO A 63 7.17 2.55 2.40
C PRO A 63 7.14 2.18 0.91
N SER A 64 8.18 1.51 0.42
CA SER A 64 8.06 0.83 -0.87
C SER A 64 7.21 -0.42 -0.67
N ILE A 65 5.91 -0.31 -0.95
CA ILE A 65 4.99 -1.46 -0.97
C ILE A 65 5.02 -2.18 -2.33
N ALA A 66 6.01 -1.88 -3.18
CA ALA A 66 6.13 -2.47 -4.51
C ALA A 66 6.22 -4.01 -4.47
N SER A 67 6.73 -4.59 -3.39
CA SER A 67 6.86 -6.04 -3.22
C SER A 67 5.65 -6.71 -2.57
N VAL A 68 4.76 -5.94 -1.94
CA VAL A 68 3.53 -6.45 -1.29
C VAL A 68 2.61 -7.09 -2.33
N ARG A 69 1.93 -8.17 -1.94
CA ARG A 69 0.99 -8.95 -2.73
C ARG A 69 -0.31 -9.17 -1.95
N GLU A 70 -1.32 -9.63 -2.67
CA GLU A 70 -2.55 -10.14 -2.06
C GLU A 70 -2.21 -11.34 -1.15
N GLY A 71 -2.79 -11.37 0.04
CA GLY A 71 -2.51 -12.35 1.09
C GLY A 71 -1.50 -11.87 2.15
N ASP A 72 -0.68 -10.86 1.86
CA ASP A 72 0.30 -10.32 2.82
C ASP A 72 -0.38 -9.50 3.93
N ILE A 73 0.36 -9.19 4.99
CA ILE A 73 -0.10 -8.32 6.09
C ILE A 73 0.83 -7.12 6.24
N ILE A 74 0.25 -5.92 6.29
CA ILE A 74 0.96 -4.68 6.56
C ILE A 74 0.65 -4.18 7.99
N TYR A 75 1.69 -3.81 8.71
CA TYR A 75 1.62 -3.16 10.02
C TYR A 75 2.18 -1.73 9.94
N PRO A 76 1.32 -0.71 9.91
CA PRO A 76 1.77 0.65 10.10
C PRO A 76 2.35 0.84 11.50
N VAL A 77 3.56 1.39 11.57
CA VAL A 77 4.30 1.65 12.81
C VAL A 77 4.67 3.12 12.92
N SER A 78 4.59 3.68 14.12
CA SER A 78 4.97 5.07 14.40
C SER A 78 5.89 5.13 15.62
N LEU A 79 6.79 6.11 15.62
CA LEU A 79 7.63 6.43 16.78
C LEU A 79 6.98 7.58 17.55
N ILE A 80 6.49 7.32 18.76
CA ILE A 80 5.82 8.30 19.62
C ILE A 80 6.61 8.41 20.92
N LYS A 81 7.14 9.61 21.25
CA LYS A 81 7.95 9.84 22.46
C LYS A 81 9.10 8.80 22.62
N ASN A 82 9.82 8.51 21.53
CA ASN A 82 10.91 7.53 21.46
C ASN A 82 10.51 6.06 21.75
N GLN A 83 9.23 5.71 21.63
CA GLN A 83 8.76 4.32 21.69
C GLN A 83 7.99 3.97 20.40
N PHE A 84 8.23 2.78 19.86
CA PHE A 84 7.51 2.29 18.69
C PHE A 84 6.13 1.77 19.06
N TYR A 85 5.16 2.09 18.22
CA TYR A 85 3.79 1.60 18.32
C TYR A 85 3.36 1.02 16.98
N VAL A 86 2.74 -0.16 17.02
CA VAL A 86 1.95 -0.68 15.90
C VAL A 86 0.59 0.02 15.93
N MET A 87 0.25 0.70 14.84
CA MET A 87 -0.96 1.52 14.75
C MET A 87 -2.16 0.70 14.29
N ALA A 88 -1.96 -0.25 13.38
CA ALA A 88 -3.00 -1.13 12.88
C ALA A 88 -2.39 -2.40 12.23
N ARG A 89 -3.26 -3.32 11.85
CA ARG A 89 -2.98 -4.49 11.01
C ARG A 89 -3.88 -4.41 9.79
N LEU A 90 -3.31 -4.46 8.59
CA LEU A 90 -4.03 -4.51 7.32
C LEU A 90 -3.70 -5.81 6.58
N PRO A 91 -4.61 -6.79 6.53
CA PRO A 91 -4.56 -7.88 5.55
C PRO A 91 -4.77 -7.30 4.16
N VAL A 92 -3.86 -7.59 3.24
CA VAL A 92 -3.93 -7.09 1.88
C VAL A 92 -4.80 -8.03 1.07
N GLU A 93 -5.96 -7.56 0.67
CA GLU A 93 -6.88 -8.27 -0.23
C GLU A 93 -6.57 -7.90 -1.68
N HIS A 94 -6.17 -6.65 -1.91
CA HIS A 94 -5.92 -6.11 -3.24
C HIS A 94 -4.73 -5.16 -3.27
N LYS A 95 -4.12 -5.06 -4.45
CA LYS A 95 -3.11 -4.05 -4.75
C LYS A 95 -3.28 -3.50 -6.15
N GLU A 96 -3.39 -2.19 -6.24
CA GLU A 96 -3.59 -1.46 -7.50
C GLU A 96 -2.82 -0.13 -7.51
N GLN A 97 -2.97 0.66 -8.58
CA GLN A 97 -2.44 2.02 -8.61
C GLN A 97 -3.20 2.89 -7.62
N ALA A 98 -2.49 3.74 -6.88
CA ALA A 98 -3.14 4.62 -5.90
C ALA A 98 -4.18 5.53 -6.56
N PHE A 99 -3.94 5.96 -7.81
CA PHE A 99 -4.86 6.74 -8.60
C PHE A 99 -6.21 6.04 -8.82
N ASP A 100 -6.18 4.77 -9.24
CA ASP A 100 -7.38 3.99 -9.53
C ASP A 100 -8.19 3.78 -8.24
N TYR A 101 -7.51 3.47 -7.13
CA TYR A 101 -8.14 3.36 -5.81
C TYR A 101 -8.79 4.70 -5.40
N CYS A 102 -8.08 5.83 -5.52
CA CYS A 102 -8.60 7.13 -5.09
C CYS A 102 -9.83 7.55 -5.90
N LEU A 103 -9.81 7.43 -7.23
CA LEU A 103 -10.99 7.73 -8.05
C LEU A 103 -12.18 6.81 -7.71
N ARG A 104 -11.92 5.52 -7.47
CA ARG A 104 -12.96 4.54 -7.20
C ARG A 104 -13.58 4.70 -5.81
N GLU A 105 -12.77 4.89 -4.78
CA GLU A 105 -13.21 4.94 -3.37
C GLU A 105 -13.49 6.36 -2.87
N LEU A 106 -12.65 7.33 -3.23
CA LEU A 106 -12.72 8.71 -2.74
C LEU A 106 -13.40 9.64 -3.74
N GLY A 107 -13.43 9.25 -5.01
CA GLY A 107 -14.09 10.01 -6.08
C GLY A 107 -13.22 11.06 -6.74
N THR A 108 -12.05 11.39 -6.17
CA THR A 108 -11.05 12.28 -6.78
C THR A 108 -9.64 11.70 -6.62
N GLN A 109 -8.63 12.34 -7.19
CA GLN A 109 -7.26 11.80 -7.15
C GLN A 109 -6.56 11.92 -5.78
N HIS A 110 -7.01 12.83 -4.90
CA HIS A 110 -6.34 13.15 -3.60
C HIS A 110 -4.80 13.14 -3.65
N SER A 111 -4.21 13.79 -4.67
CA SER A 111 -2.75 13.88 -4.86
C SER A 111 -2.01 12.55 -5.16
N ALA A 112 -2.74 11.48 -5.51
CA ALA A 112 -2.17 10.28 -6.10
C ALA A 112 -1.49 10.61 -7.44
N LEU A 113 -0.45 9.86 -7.80
CA LEU A 113 0.26 10.06 -9.06
C LEU A 113 -0.65 9.68 -10.23
N ILE A 114 -0.92 10.62 -11.13
CA ILE A 114 -1.67 10.34 -12.35
C ILE A 114 -0.84 9.39 -13.24
N PRO A 115 -1.38 8.23 -13.63
CA PRO A 115 -0.69 7.29 -14.51
C PRO A 115 -0.44 7.84 -15.92
N ASP A 116 0.54 7.27 -16.60
CA ASP A 116 0.80 7.57 -18.01
C ASP A 116 -0.43 7.25 -18.87
N GLY A 117 -0.69 8.10 -19.87
CA GLY A 117 -1.86 7.96 -20.74
C GLY A 117 -3.17 8.45 -20.12
N ILE A 118 -3.15 9.08 -18.95
CA ILE A 118 -4.33 9.70 -18.32
C ILE A 118 -4.14 11.21 -18.21
N ALA A 119 -5.19 11.95 -18.57
CA ALA A 119 -5.32 13.38 -18.34
C ALA A 119 -6.55 13.66 -17.48
N MET A 120 -6.41 14.49 -16.45
CA MET A 120 -7.53 14.90 -15.60
C MET A 120 -8.03 16.27 -15.99
N GLU A 121 -9.34 16.40 -16.17
CA GLU A 121 -9.98 17.71 -16.26
C GLU A 121 -9.94 18.39 -14.88
N CYS A 122 -9.48 19.63 -14.82
CA CYS A 122 -9.28 20.39 -13.59
C CYS A 122 -9.85 21.81 -13.76
N ARG A 123 -10.26 22.43 -12.64
CA ARG A 123 -10.64 23.84 -12.60
C ARG A 123 -9.54 24.67 -12.00
N ASN A 124 -9.14 25.72 -12.70
CA ASN A 124 -8.25 26.73 -12.13
C ASN A 124 -9.02 27.66 -11.17
N ALA A 125 -8.29 28.54 -10.46
CA ALA A 125 -8.89 29.48 -9.52
C ALA A 125 -9.91 30.45 -10.16
N GLY A 126 -9.80 30.69 -11.47
CA GLY A 126 -10.74 31.52 -12.25
C GLY A 126 -11.93 30.75 -12.82
N GLY A 127 -12.08 29.45 -12.50
CA GLY A 127 -13.16 28.59 -13.01
C GLY A 127 -12.93 28.06 -14.43
N GLY A 128 -11.80 28.38 -15.06
CA GLY A 128 -11.42 27.86 -16.37
C GLY A 128 -11.01 26.38 -16.28
N ILE A 129 -11.38 25.63 -17.30
CA ILE A 129 -11.01 24.21 -17.46
C ILE A 129 -9.60 24.11 -18.01
N TYR A 130 -8.82 23.17 -17.49
CA TYR A 130 -7.56 22.73 -18.06
C TYR A 130 -7.39 21.23 -17.83
N TYR A 131 -6.46 20.60 -18.53
CA TYR A 131 -6.19 19.17 -18.44
C TYR A 131 -4.79 18.95 -17.85
N TRP A 132 -4.69 18.18 -16.78
CA TRP A 132 -3.45 17.92 -16.06
C TRP A 132 -3.03 16.46 -16.21
N THR A 133 -1.75 16.22 -16.49
CA THR A 133 -1.19 14.87 -16.68
C THR A 133 -0.11 14.56 -15.65
N GLY A 134 0.23 13.27 -15.51
CA GLY A 134 1.20 12.78 -14.50
C GLY A 134 2.64 13.26 -14.67
N ASN A 135 2.99 13.75 -15.86
CA ASN A 135 4.31 14.31 -16.20
C ASN A 135 4.41 15.84 -15.93
N CYS A 136 3.49 16.39 -15.14
CA CYS A 136 3.40 17.82 -14.83
C CYS A 136 3.14 18.73 -16.05
N GLU A 137 2.54 18.17 -17.10
CA GLU A 137 2.08 18.97 -18.23
C GLU A 137 0.62 19.38 -18.02
N SER A 138 0.31 20.58 -18.52
CA SER A 138 -1.05 21.12 -18.52
C SER A 138 -1.45 21.57 -19.92
N TYR A 139 -2.67 21.26 -20.30
CA TYR A 139 -3.26 21.67 -21.58
C TYR A 139 -4.48 22.57 -21.32
N HIS A 140 -4.63 23.66 -22.06
CA HIS A 140 -5.72 24.62 -21.86
C HIS A 140 -7.02 24.22 -22.58
N ASP A 141 -6.93 23.30 -23.53
CA ASP A 141 -8.03 22.83 -24.36
C ASP A 141 -7.91 21.31 -24.57
N ARG A 142 -9.04 20.69 -24.95
CA ARG A 142 -9.16 19.24 -25.04
C ARG A 142 -8.41 18.70 -26.25
N GLU A 143 -8.39 19.47 -27.33
CA GLU A 143 -7.79 19.15 -28.61
C GLU A 143 -6.26 19.08 -28.53
N SER A 144 -5.67 19.86 -27.63
CA SER A 144 -4.22 19.85 -27.34
C SER A 144 -3.79 18.65 -26.50
N VAL A 145 -4.70 17.92 -25.85
CA VAL A 145 -4.35 16.70 -25.12
C VAL A 145 -3.89 15.62 -26.11
N PRO A 146 -2.72 14.98 -25.89
CA PRO A 146 -2.20 13.95 -26.79
C PRO A 146 -3.22 12.86 -27.13
N LYS A 147 -3.31 12.52 -28.43
CA LYS A 147 -4.22 11.46 -28.92
C LYS A 147 -3.90 10.13 -28.24
N GLY A 148 -4.95 9.43 -27.81
CA GLY A 148 -4.84 8.13 -27.12
C GLY A 148 -4.82 8.24 -25.59
N MET A 149 -4.78 9.45 -25.03
CA MET A 149 -4.97 9.64 -23.59
C MET A 149 -6.44 9.45 -23.20
N ARG A 150 -6.66 8.79 -22.06
CA ARG A 150 -7.95 8.75 -21.39
C ARG A 150 -8.14 10.04 -20.60
N ILE A 151 -9.20 10.77 -20.88
CA ILE A 151 -9.57 11.98 -20.14
C ILE A 151 -10.56 11.62 -19.04
N ILE A 152 -10.25 11.97 -17.80
CA ILE A 152 -11.17 11.88 -16.66
C ILE A 152 -11.88 13.21 -16.50
N SER A 153 -13.17 13.24 -16.80
CA SER A 153 -13.97 14.48 -16.74
C SER A 153 -14.24 14.94 -15.30
N LEU A 154 -14.58 16.21 -15.12
CA LEU A 154 -15.03 16.72 -13.82
C LEU A 154 -16.32 16.03 -13.34
N SER A 155 -17.18 15.58 -14.26
CA SER A 155 -18.38 14.81 -13.92
C SER A 155 -18.08 13.42 -13.37
N GLU A 156 -16.91 12.85 -13.68
CA GLU A 156 -16.44 11.59 -13.08
C GLU A 156 -15.77 11.82 -11.73
N GLN A 157 -15.35 13.06 -11.43
CA GLN A 157 -14.63 13.42 -10.22
C GLN A 157 -15.57 13.95 -9.13
N VAL A 158 -16.41 13.06 -8.60
CA VAL A 158 -17.39 13.40 -7.56
C VAL A 158 -16.93 12.84 -6.22
N GLU A 159 -16.59 13.75 -5.29
CA GLU A 159 -16.16 13.43 -3.93
C GLU A 159 -17.11 12.45 -3.23
N LYS A 160 -16.55 11.39 -2.67
CA LYS A 160 -17.28 10.36 -1.92
C LYS A 160 -16.94 10.45 -0.43
N PRO A 161 -17.89 10.18 0.47
CA PRO A 161 -17.59 10.10 1.89
C PRO A 161 -16.53 9.03 2.18
N HIS A 162 -15.45 9.42 2.88
CA HIS A 162 -14.37 8.52 3.25
C HIS A 162 -13.73 8.94 4.58
N GLN A 163 -12.89 8.07 5.14
CA GLN A 163 -12.15 8.33 6.37
C GLN A 163 -10.77 8.94 6.06
N ALA A 164 -10.23 9.74 6.99
CA ALA A 164 -8.98 10.47 6.78
C ALA A 164 -7.78 9.57 6.43
N HIS A 165 -7.72 8.35 6.96
CA HIS A 165 -6.65 7.39 6.64
C HIS A 165 -6.73 6.87 5.20
N GLN A 166 -7.88 7.02 4.54
CA GLN A 166 -8.03 6.64 3.15
C GLN A 166 -7.41 7.68 2.21
N GLU A 167 -7.12 8.89 2.66
CA GLU A 167 -6.45 9.90 1.84
C GLU A 167 -4.92 9.66 1.82
N PRO A 168 -4.27 9.72 0.65
CA PRO A 168 -2.81 9.77 0.57
C PRO A 168 -2.25 10.96 1.36
N PHE A 169 -1.33 10.72 2.30
CA PHE A 169 -0.74 11.79 3.12
C PHE A 169 0.41 12.55 2.44
N ASN A 170 0.74 12.25 1.19
CA ASN A 170 1.74 12.97 0.39
C ASN A 170 1.41 12.92 -1.11
N CYS A 171 2.05 13.81 -1.87
CA CYS A 171 2.04 13.77 -3.33
C CYS A 171 2.88 12.58 -3.84
N CYS A 172 2.42 11.96 -4.93
CA CYS A 172 3.11 10.86 -5.64
C CYS A 172 2.89 9.45 -5.07
N SER A 173 1.80 9.19 -4.34
CA SER A 173 1.42 7.80 -4.04
C SER A 173 1.23 7.02 -5.34
N LYS A 174 1.96 5.91 -5.50
CA LYS A 174 1.98 5.10 -6.74
C LYS A 174 1.12 3.86 -6.60
N HIS A 175 1.21 3.17 -5.47
CA HIS A 175 0.45 1.94 -5.21
C HIS A 175 -0.45 2.14 -3.99
N ALA A 176 -1.61 1.50 -4.03
CA ALA A 176 -2.48 1.31 -2.87
C ALA A 176 -2.59 -0.19 -2.61
N ALA A 177 -2.21 -0.63 -1.41
CA ALA A 177 -2.54 -1.95 -0.89
C ALA A 177 -3.72 -1.79 0.06
N TRP A 178 -4.81 -2.53 -0.17
CA TRP A 178 -6.05 -2.32 0.56
C TRP A 178 -6.79 -3.63 0.85
N GLY A 179 -7.73 -3.57 1.78
CA GLY A 179 -8.56 -4.70 2.18
C GLY A 179 -9.62 -4.30 3.22
N THR A 180 -10.54 -5.21 3.47
CA THR A 180 -11.68 -5.00 4.38
C THR A 180 -11.43 -5.57 5.78
N GLY A 181 -10.50 -6.53 5.93
CA GLY A 181 -10.15 -7.17 7.20
C GLY A 181 -9.23 -6.37 8.15
N GLY A 182 -9.12 -5.05 7.98
CA GLY A 182 -8.21 -4.22 8.78
C GLY A 182 -8.64 -4.04 10.24
N SER A 183 -7.68 -3.84 11.13
CA SER A 183 -7.95 -3.54 12.55
C SER A 183 -8.25 -2.06 12.79
N SER A 184 -8.74 -1.73 13.98
CA SER A 184 -8.82 -0.34 14.45
C SER A 184 -7.45 0.33 14.49
N ILE A 185 -7.44 1.64 14.23
CA ILE A 185 -6.26 2.50 14.26
C ILE A 185 -6.08 3.03 15.69
N CYS A 186 -5.18 2.42 16.44
CA CYS A 186 -4.83 2.86 17.79
C CYS A 186 -3.41 2.40 18.18
N PRO A 187 -2.69 3.16 19.03
CA PRO A 187 -1.31 2.84 19.36
C PRO A 187 -1.22 1.57 20.22
N ARG A 188 -0.48 0.56 19.75
CA ARG A 188 -0.15 -0.65 20.50
C ARG A 188 1.36 -0.71 20.72
N PRO A 189 1.87 -0.65 21.96
CA PRO A 189 3.30 -0.54 22.22
C PRO A 189 4.02 -1.79 21.69
N LEU A 190 5.10 -1.56 20.93
CA LEU A 190 6.00 -2.64 20.55
C LEU A 190 6.97 -2.91 21.72
N PRO A 191 7.18 -4.18 22.10
CA PRO A 191 8.17 -4.53 23.11
C PRO A 191 9.57 -4.03 22.74
N ALA A 192 10.30 -3.46 23.71
CA ALA A 192 11.57 -2.79 23.47
C ALA A 192 12.66 -3.74 22.94
N GLU A 193 12.59 -5.01 23.33
CA GLU A 193 13.46 -6.09 22.88
C GLU A 193 13.35 -6.40 21.38
N LEU A 194 12.21 -6.08 20.75
CA LEU A 194 11.99 -6.29 19.32
C LEU A 194 12.52 -5.11 18.48
N VAL A 195 12.67 -3.93 19.09
CA VAL A 195 13.03 -2.69 18.38
C VAL A 195 14.38 -2.81 17.64
N PRO A 196 15.47 -3.36 18.22
CA PRO A 196 16.73 -3.52 17.50
C PRO A 196 16.66 -4.44 16.28
N GLY A 197 15.66 -5.34 16.24
CA GLY A 197 15.42 -6.24 15.11
C GLY A 197 14.66 -5.61 13.95
N LEU A 198 14.08 -4.41 14.13
CA LEU A 198 13.34 -3.73 13.08
C LEU A 198 14.26 -3.26 11.96
N ARG A 199 13.80 -3.47 10.72
CA ARG A 199 14.48 -3.03 9.51
C ARG A 199 13.54 -2.22 8.64
N PHE A 200 14.04 -1.12 8.10
CA PHE A 200 13.27 -0.20 7.26
C PHE A 200 13.93 -0.04 5.90
N GLY A 201 13.14 0.08 4.85
CA GLY A 201 13.60 0.23 3.47
C GLY A 201 12.81 -0.64 2.51
N PRO A 202 13.19 -0.64 1.22
CA PRO A 202 12.59 -1.53 0.24
C PRO A 202 13.03 -2.97 0.47
N LYS A 203 12.17 -3.92 0.08
CA LYS A 203 12.43 -5.35 0.22
C LYS A 203 13.80 -5.73 -0.35
N GLY A 204 14.63 -6.43 0.43
CA GLY A 204 16.00 -6.84 0.08
C GLY A 204 17.07 -5.75 0.25
N LYS A 205 16.70 -4.53 0.66
CA LYS A 205 17.62 -3.41 0.93
C LYS A 205 17.32 -2.77 2.29
N GLU A 206 16.63 -3.48 3.18
CA GLU A 206 16.20 -2.99 4.48
C GLU A 206 17.41 -2.80 5.41
N ARG A 207 17.47 -1.64 6.06
CA ARG A 207 18.55 -1.27 6.98
C ARG A 207 18.05 -1.35 8.42
N PRO A 208 18.91 -1.79 9.36
CA PRO A 208 18.57 -1.74 10.77
C PRO A 208 18.42 -0.29 11.23
N LEU A 209 17.68 -0.10 12.33
CA LEU A 209 17.63 1.18 13.02
C LEU A 209 19.01 1.63 13.46
N THR A 210 19.25 2.94 13.41
CA THR A 210 20.46 3.55 13.95
C THR A 210 20.08 4.33 15.21
N PHE A 211 20.86 4.17 16.27
CA PHE A 211 20.60 4.81 17.56
C PHE A 211 21.66 5.86 17.86
N ARG A 212 21.25 6.95 18.50
CA ARG A 212 22.15 7.90 19.14
C ARG A 212 22.74 7.29 20.42
N ARG A 213 23.77 7.94 20.96
CA ARG A 213 24.42 7.53 22.22
C ARG A 213 23.45 7.50 23.41
N ASP A 214 22.39 8.30 23.35
CA ASP A 214 21.33 8.38 24.38
C ASP A 214 20.21 7.33 24.19
N GLY A 215 20.33 6.44 23.21
CA GLY A 215 19.31 5.43 22.89
C GLY A 215 18.16 5.93 22.02
N THR A 216 18.19 7.20 21.58
CA THR A 216 17.16 7.75 20.67
C THR A 216 17.36 7.24 19.25
N VAL A 217 16.27 6.85 18.58
CA VAL A 217 16.31 6.42 17.18
C VAL A 217 16.62 7.60 16.27
N LEU A 218 17.57 7.44 15.34
CA LEU A 218 17.87 8.45 14.33
C LEU A 218 16.77 8.47 13.25
N PRO A 219 16.11 9.62 12.99
CA PRO A 219 15.03 9.70 12.01
C PRO A 219 15.42 9.27 10.60
N SER A 220 16.68 9.46 10.20
CA SER A 220 17.21 9.03 8.90
C SER A 220 17.16 7.51 8.70
N SER A 221 17.13 6.72 9.78
CA SER A 221 17.00 5.26 9.72
C SER A 221 15.55 4.77 9.59
N LEU A 222 14.56 5.67 9.70
CA LEU A 222 13.13 5.37 9.55
C LEU A 222 12.62 5.59 8.11
N THR A 223 13.39 6.29 7.30
CA THR A 223 13.05 6.63 5.91
C THR A 223 13.82 5.77 4.92
N SER A 224 13.16 5.33 3.86
CA SER A 224 13.81 4.65 2.74
C SER A 224 14.72 5.64 2.01
N THR A 225 16.00 5.71 2.33
CA THR A 225 16.92 6.51 1.51
C THR A 225 17.00 5.88 0.12
N GLY A 226 16.38 6.53 -0.87
CA GLY A 226 16.60 6.21 -2.28
C GLY A 226 18.09 6.37 -2.56
N ALA A 227 18.73 5.29 -2.99
CA ALA A 227 19.93 5.36 -3.79
C ALA A 227 19.52 5.23 -5.25
#